data_AF-A0A920P1J0-F1
#
_entry.id   AF-A0A920P1J0-F1
#
_cell.length_a   1.000
_cell.length_b   1.000
_cell.length_c   1.000
_cell.angle_alpha   90.00
_cell.angle_beta   90.00
_cell.angle_gamma   90.00
#
_symmetry.space_group_name_H-M   'P 1'
#
loop_
_entity.id
_entity.type
_entity.pdbx_description
1 polymer ?
#
loop_
_entity_poly.entity_id
_entity_poly.type
_entity_poly.pdbx_seq_one_letter_code
_entity_poly.pdbx_strand_id
1 'polypeptide(L)'
;MTAEYLETDWLKTGLRDQDTGNEFIVKQKVWILVDSPVITVETVYGYMDGEEMVVFESAPPELYEVVKALPEGLNNIVSSKAL
;
A
#
# COMPACT_ATOMS: atom_id res chain seq x y z
N MET A 1 -20.51 -14.18 3.77
CA MET A 1 -19.67 -13.21 3.08
C MET A 1 -18.29 -13.82 3.00
N THR A 2 -17.88 -14.19 1.80
CA THR A 2 -16.52 -14.66 1.53
C THR A 2 -15.67 -13.46 1.14
N ALA A 3 -14.52 -13.29 1.79
CA ALA A 3 -13.56 -12.24 1.47
C ALA A 3 -12.23 -12.89 1.10
N GLU A 4 -11.67 -12.49 -0.05
CA GLU A 4 -10.29 -12.81 -0.40
C GLU A 4 -9.38 -11.70 0.09
N TYR A 5 -8.23 -12.10 0.65
CA TYR A 5 -7.22 -11.20 1.17
C TYR A 5 -5.94 -11.30 0.34
N LEU A 6 -5.43 -10.15 -0.09
CA LEU A 6 -4.17 -10.02 -0.81
C LEU A 6 -3.31 -8.97 -0.12
N GLU A 7 -2.02 -9.22 -0.06
CA GLU A 7 -1.05 -8.27 0.49
C GLU A 7 0.11 -8.13 -0.47
N THR A 8 0.50 -6.89 -0.79
CA THR A 8 1.69 -6.66 -1.61
C THR A 8 2.94 -6.86 -0.77
N ASP A 9 4.10 -7.04 -1.41
CA ASP A 9 5.36 -6.85 -0.70
C ASP A 9 5.56 -5.38 -0.31
N TRP A 10 6.53 -5.13 0.58
CA TRP A 10 6.99 -3.77 0.86
C TRP A 10 7.67 -3.19 -0.38
N LEU A 11 7.09 -2.12 -0.90
CA LEU A 11 7.61 -1.42 -2.07
C LEU A 11 8.38 -0.18 -1.61
N LYS A 12 9.59 -0.05 -2.14
CA LYS A 12 10.39 1.17 -2.01
C LYS A 12 9.85 2.25 -2.92
N THR A 13 9.64 3.43 -2.36
CA THR A 13 8.99 4.55 -3.08
C THR A 13 9.99 5.44 -3.81
N GLY A 14 11.29 5.36 -3.49
CA GLY A 14 12.29 6.32 -3.92
C GLY A 14 12.22 7.67 -3.20
N LEU A 15 11.20 7.90 -2.37
CA LEU A 15 11.05 9.11 -1.56
C LEU A 15 11.73 8.92 -0.21
N ARG A 16 12.37 9.97 0.29
CA ARG A 16 13.05 9.95 1.57
C ARG A 16 12.43 10.96 2.52
N ASP A 17 12.34 10.56 3.77
CA ASP A 17 12.03 11.46 4.87
C ASP A 17 13.13 12.52 5.01
N GLN A 18 12.74 13.79 5.18
CA GLN A 18 13.69 14.90 5.17
C GLN A 18 14.53 14.95 6.45
N ASP A 19 13.97 14.53 7.58
CA ASP A 19 14.61 14.62 8.88
C ASP A 19 15.58 13.45 9.12
N THR A 20 15.14 12.23 8.78
CA THR A 20 15.91 11.01 9.01
C THR A 20 16.71 10.55 7.79
N GLY A 21 16.34 10.97 6.58
CA GLY A 21 16.93 10.49 5.33
C GLY A 21 16.51 9.07 4.94
N ASN A 22 15.63 8.43 5.71
CA ASN A 22 15.16 7.07 5.48
C ASN A 22 14.20 7.02 4.30
N GLU A 23 14.27 5.94 3.52
CA GLU A 23 13.40 5.75 2.36
C GLU A 23 12.03 5.23 2.79
N PHE A 24 10.96 5.89 2.33
CA PHE A 24 9.61 5.44 2.57
C PHE A 24 9.35 4.12 1.84
N ILE A 25 8.76 3.18 2.57
CA ILE A 25 8.21 1.94 2.08
C ILE A 25 6.70 1.92 2.23
N VAL A 26 6.04 1.25 1.30
CA VAL A 26 4.58 1.16 1.25
C VAL A 26 4.14 -0.28 1.04
N LYS A 27 3.01 -0.65 1.65
CA LYS A 27 2.38 -1.96 1.49
C LYS A 27 0.88 -1.78 1.40
N GLN A 28 0.25 -2.57 0.55
CA GLN A 28 -1.19 -2.54 0.38
C GLN A 28 -1.80 -3.83 0.85
N LYS A 29 -2.85 -3.70 1.66
CA LYS A 29 -3.72 -4.78 2.09
C LYS A 29 -5.04 -4.62 1.36
N VAL A 30 -5.46 -5.67 0.68
CA VAL A 30 -6.62 -5.64 -0.20
C VAL A 30 -7.59 -6.73 0.23
N TRP A 31 -8.84 -6.33 0.46
CA TRP A 31 -9.95 -7.24 0.70
C TRP A 31 -10.93 -7.15 -0.47
N ILE A 32 -11.15 -8.30 -1.12
CA ILE A 32 -12.13 -8.44 -2.20
C ILE A 32 -13.29 -9.24 -1.65
N LEU A 33 -14.47 -8.63 -1.57
CA LEU A 33 -15.68 -9.36 -1.19
C LEU A 33 -16.16 -10.16 -2.40
N VAL A 34 -16.06 -11.48 -2.37
CA VAL A 34 -16.38 -12.33 -3.54
C VAL A 34 -17.87 -12.24 -3.91
N ASP A 35 -18.72 -11.98 -2.92
CA ASP A 35 -20.18 -11.89 -3.09
C ASP A 35 -20.66 -10.45 -3.40
N SER A 36 -19.76 -9.47 -3.60
CA SER A 36 -20.10 -8.05 -3.73
C SER A 36 -19.08 -7.30 -4.60
N PRO A 37 -19.45 -6.26 -5.37
CA PRO A 37 -18.50 -5.46 -6.14
C PRO A 37 -17.65 -4.50 -5.28
N VAL A 38 -17.36 -4.87 -4.03
CA VAL A 38 -16.68 -4.01 -3.06
C VAL A 38 -15.26 -4.52 -2.86
N ILE A 39 -14.31 -3.63 -3.14
CA ILE A 39 -12.89 -3.80 -2.88
C ILE A 39 -12.48 -2.77 -1.83
N THR A 40 -11.84 -3.21 -0.76
CA THR A 40 -11.28 -2.34 0.26
C THR A 40 -9.76 -2.41 0.17
N VAL A 41 -9.11 -1.25 0.14
CA VAL A 41 -7.64 -1.14 0.13
C VAL A 41 -7.21 -0.31 1.34
N GLU A 42 -6.39 -0.90 2.21
CA GLU A 42 -5.67 -0.20 3.27
C GLU A 42 -4.22 -0.06 2.82
N THR A 43 -3.69 1.17 2.85
CA THR A 43 -2.27 1.40 2.57
C THR A 43 -1.54 1.67 3.88
N VAL A 44 -0.52 0.87 4.14
CA VAL A 44 0.44 1.08 5.23
C VAL A 44 1.69 1.72 4.65
N TYR A 45 2.16 2.79 5.26
CA TYR A 45 3.37 3.47 4.83
C TYR A 45 4.21 3.88 6.03
N GLY A 46 5.52 3.84 5.82
CA GLY A 46 6.49 3.90 6.89
C GLY A 46 7.90 3.94 6.34
N TYR A 47 8.87 3.83 7.23
CA TYR A 47 10.25 3.53 6.88
C TYR A 47 10.85 2.59 7.92
N MET A 48 11.99 2.00 7.58
CA MET A 48 12.81 1.27 8.54
C MET A 48 13.75 2.26 9.23
N ASP A 49 13.76 2.26 10.56
CA ASP A 49 14.77 2.91 11.38
C ASP A 49 15.59 1.83 12.10
N GLY A 50 16.72 1.45 11.50
CA GLY A 50 17.47 0.27 11.91
C GLY A 50 16.65 -1.02 11.74
N GLU A 51 16.33 -1.67 12.86
CA GLU A 51 15.51 -2.90 12.89
C GLU A 51 14.03 -2.62 13.20
N GLU A 52 13.67 -1.38 13.54
CA GLU A 52 12.31 -1.00 13.86
C GLU A 52 11.60 -0.41 12.64
N MET A 53 10.30 -0.70 12.52
CA MET A 53 9.47 -0.10 11.49
C MET A 53 8.67 1.06 12.08
N VAL A 54 8.88 2.26 11.54
CA VAL A 54 8.10 3.45 11.89
C VAL A 54 6.96 3.59 10.88
N VAL A 55 5.72 3.48 11.35
CA VAL A 55 4.50 3.58 10.54
C VAL A 55 3.82 4.92 10.80
N PHE A 56 3.33 5.58 9.75
CA PHE A 56 2.67 6.87 9.84
C PHE A 56 1.15 6.73 9.71
N GLU A 57 0.42 7.56 10.45
CA GLU A 57 -1.05 7.66 10.37
C GLU A 57 -1.53 8.51 9.17
N SER A 58 -0.71 9.48 8.74
CA SER A 58 -0.98 10.34 7.57
C SER A 58 0.21 10.41 6.62
N ALA A 59 -0.01 10.24 5.31
CA ALA A 59 1.06 10.29 4.32
C ALA A 59 1.44 11.75 4.04
N PRO A 60 2.74 12.08 3.99
CA PRO A 60 3.15 13.38 3.48
C PRO A 60 2.68 13.57 2.03
N PRO A 61 2.42 14.80 1.57
CA PRO A 61 1.81 15.06 0.26
C PRO A 61 2.55 14.39 -0.92
N GLU A 62 3.87 14.34 -0.87
CA GLU A 62 4.70 13.71 -1.91
C GLU A 62 4.53 12.18 -1.94
N LEU A 63 4.36 11.57 -0.77
CA LEU A 63 4.11 10.14 -0.64
C LEU A 63 2.67 9.78 -1.04
N TYR A 64 1.71 10.68 -0.81
CA TYR A 64 0.32 10.49 -1.20
C TYR A 64 0.16 10.22 -2.69
N GLU A 65 0.89 10.94 -3.56
CA GLU A 65 0.82 10.73 -5.01
C GLU A 65 1.34 9.34 -5.43
N VAL A 66 2.41 8.85 -4.80
CA VAL A 66 2.94 7.49 -5.02
C VAL A 66 1.96 6.44 -4.52
N VAL A 67 1.43 6.64 -3.31
CA VAL A 67 0.43 5.77 -2.70
C VAL A 67 -0.83 5.72 -3.53
N LYS A 68 -1.26 6.81 -4.15
CA LYS A 68 -2.48 6.88 -4.98
C LYS A 68 -2.32 6.20 -6.34
N ALA A 69 -1.11 6.18 -6.91
CA ALA A 69 -0.84 5.48 -8.17
C ALA A 69 -0.89 3.95 -8.02
N LEU A 70 -0.51 3.42 -6.85
CA LEU A 70 -0.54 1.97 -6.57
C LEU A 70 -1.94 1.32 -6.62
N PRO A 71 -3.02 1.92 -6.08
CA PRO A 71 -4.40 1.49 -6.25
C PRO A 71 -4.82 1.27 -7.71
N GLU A 72 -4.35 2.10 -8.64
CA GLU A 72 -4.61 1.88 -10.07
C GLU A 72 -3.85 0.66 -10.60
N GLY A 73 -2.60 0.46 -10.15
CA GLY A 73 -1.83 -0.75 -10.44
C GLY A 73 -2.48 -2.02 -9.89
N LEU A 74 -3.10 -1.94 -8.71
CA LEU A 74 -3.86 -3.02 -8.08
C LEU A 74 -5.10 -3.42 -8.88
N ASN A 75 -5.79 -2.48 -9.52
CA ASN A 75 -6.94 -2.81 -10.38
C ASN A 75 -6.55 -3.83 -11.45
N ASN A 76 -5.37 -3.67 -12.07
CA ASN A 76 -4.88 -4.64 -13.06
C ASN A 76 -4.62 -6.03 -12.44
N ILE A 77 -4.13 -6.09 -11.20
CA ILE A 77 -3.88 -7.34 -10.48
C ILE A 77 -5.20 -8.03 -10.14
N VAL A 78 -6.18 -7.28 -9.61
CA VAL A 78 -7.52 -7.81 -9.30
C VAL A 78 -8.21 -8.31 -10.57
N SER A 79 -8.19 -7.54 -11.65
CA SER A 79 -8.75 -7.94 -12.94
C SER A 79 -8.10 -9.22 -13.49
N SER A 80 -6.81 -9.44 -13.27
CA SER A 80 -6.12 -10.65 -13.74
C SER A 80 -6.50 -11.92 -12.97
N LYS A 81 -6.97 -11.79 -11.73
CA LYS A 81 -7.38 -12.91 -10.86
C LYS A 81 -8.88 -13.22 -10.93
N ALA A 82 -9.69 -12.28 -11.42
CA ALA A 82 -11.14 -12.44 -11.56
C ALA A 82 -11.57 -13.24 -12.82
N LEU A 83 -10.65 -14.00 -13.44
CA LEU A 83 -10.87 -14.82 -14.65
C LEU A 83 -11.00 -16.31 -14.32
#